data_AF-Q32TJ1-F1
#
_entry.id   AF-Q32TJ1-F1
#
_cell.length_a   1.000
_cell.length_b   1.000
_cell.length_c   1.000
_cell.angle_alpha   90.00
_cell.angle_beta   90.00
_cell.angle_gamma   90.00
#
_symmetry.space_group_name_H-M   'P 1'
#
loop_
_entity.id
_entity.type
_entity.pdbx_description
1 polymer ?
#
loop_
_entity_poly.entity_id
_entity_poly.type
_entity_poly.pdbx_seq_one_letter_code
_entity_poly.pdbx_strand_id
1 'polypeptide(L)'
;RAKLESSGRVLKQISNNNRRCSSPRSSDNEENDKRRTHNVLERQRRNELKLSFFALRDQIPEVANNEKAPKVVILKKATEYVISMQEDERRLQREH
;
A
#
# COMPACT_ATOMS: atom_id res chain seq x y z
N ARG A 1 -24.83 -25.97 -26.31
CA ARG A 1 -24.16 -25.69 -27.60
C ARG A 1 -24.44 -24.23 -27.95
N ALA A 2 -23.43 -23.34 -27.83
CA ALA A 2 -23.35 -21.97 -28.37
C ALA A 2 -24.36 -20.93 -27.79
N LYS A 3 -24.08 -19.62 -27.59
CA LYS A 3 -23.02 -18.71 -28.04
C LYS A 3 -22.75 -17.59 -26.99
N LEU A 4 -21.51 -17.13 -26.94
CA LEU A 4 -21.09 -15.81 -26.42
C LEU A 4 -21.83 -14.69 -27.18
N GLU A 5 -22.29 -13.65 -26.46
CA GLU A 5 -22.67 -12.36 -27.04
C GLU A 5 -21.62 -11.33 -26.62
N SER A 6 -20.90 -10.83 -27.63
CA SER A 6 -19.76 -9.95 -27.51
C SER A 6 -20.25 -8.52 -27.70
N SER A 7 -20.43 -7.77 -26.62
CA SER A 7 -20.71 -6.34 -26.72
C SER A 7 -19.45 -5.61 -27.15
N GLY A 8 -19.23 -5.55 -28.46
CA GLY A 8 -18.14 -4.81 -29.11
C GLY A 8 -18.30 -3.31 -28.88
N ARG A 9 -17.40 -2.72 -28.08
CA ARG A 9 -17.20 -1.27 -28.07
C ARG A 9 -16.31 -0.89 -29.24
N VAL A 10 -16.92 -0.44 -30.33
CA VAL A 10 -16.20 0.18 -31.46
C VAL A 10 -15.72 1.56 -31.01
N LEU A 11 -14.44 1.65 -30.64
CA LEU A 11 -13.77 2.93 -30.38
C LEU A 11 -13.38 3.58 -31.70
N LYS A 12 -13.96 4.76 -31.93
CA LYS A 12 -13.81 5.64 -33.08
C LYS A 12 -12.33 5.95 -33.33
N GLN A 13 -11.84 5.57 -34.51
CA GLN A 13 -10.48 5.81 -34.97
C GLN A 13 -10.30 7.31 -35.21
N ILE A 14 -9.71 8.02 -34.25
CA ILE A 14 -9.24 9.39 -34.45
C ILE A 14 -7.88 9.28 -35.13
N SER A 15 -7.79 9.78 -36.36
CA SER A 15 -6.58 9.77 -37.19
C SER A 15 -5.41 10.49 -36.49
N ASN A 16 -4.55 9.72 -35.82
CA ASN A 16 -3.27 10.18 -35.31
C ASN A 16 -2.24 10.21 -36.45
N ASN A 17 -2.34 11.20 -37.32
CA ASN A 17 -1.20 11.61 -38.13
C ASN A 17 -0.28 12.46 -37.25
N ASN A 18 0.99 12.06 -37.18
CA ASN A 18 2.14 12.88 -36.75
C ASN A 18 2.72 12.72 -35.33
N ARG A 19 2.98 11.48 -34.87
CA ARG A 19 4.06 11.22 -33.89
C ARG A 19 4.78 9.90 -34.17
N ARG A 20 5.59 9.86 -35.22
CA ARG A 20 6.68 8.88 -35.29
C ARG A 20 7.84 9.42 -34.46
N CYS A 21 7.82 9.18 -33.15
CA CYS A 21 9.06 9.17 -32.38
C CYS A 21 9.74 7.84 -32.69
N SER A 22 10.72 7.89 -33.59
CA SER A 22 11.64 6.78 -33.83
C SER A 22 12.64 6.69 -32.68
N SER A 23 12.17 6.27 -31.50
CA SER A 23 13.09 5.76 -30.48
C SER A 23 13.61 4.40 -30.94
N PRO A 24 14.92 4.11 -30.85
CA PRO A 24 15.42 2.76 -31.09
C PRO A 24 14.64 1.82 -30.15
N ARG A 25 14.00 0.77 -30.68
CA ARG A 25 13.13 -0.16 -29.92
C ARG A 25 13.81 -0.74 -28.66
N SER A 26 15.14 -0.69 -28.60
CA SER A 26 15.95 -1.04 -27.43
C SER A 26 15.77 -0.07 -26.24
N SER A 27 15.69 1.24 -26.47
CA SER A 27 15.60 2.25 -25.40
C SER A 27 14.26 2.17 -24.66
N ASP A 28 13.17 1.92 -25.39
CA ASP A 28 11.85 1.76 -24.77
C ASP A 28 11.78 0.49 -23.92
N ASN A 29 12.54 -0.55 -24.27
CA ASN A 29 12.58 -1.80 -23.52
C ASN A 29 13.30 -1.62 -22.18
N GLU A 30 14.45 -0.92 -22.17
CA GLU A 30 15.17 -0.62 -20.93
C GLU A 30 14.37 0.26 -19.95
N GLU A 31 13.61 1.24 -20.47
CA GLU A 31 12.74 2.07 -19.62
C GLU A 31 11.59 1.25 -19.03
N ASN A 32 11.00 0.34 -19.82
CA ASN A 32 9.97 -0.58 -19.33
C ASN A 32 10.49 -1.50 -18.22
N ASP A 33 11.72 -2.01 -18.35
CA ASP A 33 12.34 -2.86 -17.34
C ASP A 33 12.65 -2.10 -16.05
N LYS A 34 13.18 -0.87 -16.14
CA LYS A 34 13.36 0.01 -14.97
C LYS A 34 12.04 0.26 -14.25
N ARG A 35 10.98 0.59 -15.00
CA ARG A 35 9.64 0.83 -14.45
C ARG A 35 9.05 -0.44 -13.81
N ARG A 36 9.26 -1.61 -14.43
CA ARG A 36 8.85 -2.90 -13.88
C ARG A 36 9.54 -3.16 -12.54
N THR A 37 10.87 -3.05 -12.49
CA THR A 37 11.67 -3.26 -11.27
C THR A 37 11.26 -2.32 -10.16
N HIS A 38 11.11 -1.01 -10.45
CA HIS A 38 10.62 -0.02 -9.50
C HIS A 38 9.26 -0.42 -8.89
N ASN A 39 8.30 -0.85 -9.72
CA ASN A 39 6.98 -1.25 -9.24
C ASN A 39 7.00 -2.50 -8.35
N VAL A 40 7.91 -3.44 -8.61
CA VAL A 40 8.10 -4.63 -7.77
C VAL A 40 8.63 -4.21 -6.40
N LEU A 41 9.68 -3.40 -6.37
CA LEU A 41 10.30 -2.93 -5.12
C LEU A 41 9.31 -2.10 -4.28
N GLU A 42 8.56 -1.18 -4.89
CA GLU A 42 7.57 -0.39 -4.14
C GLU A 42 6.38 -1.24 -3.66
N ARG A 43 6.02 -2.33 -4.36
CA ARG A 43 5.04 -3.29 -3.84
C ARG A 43 5.58 -4.02 -2.62
N GLN A 44 6.84 -4.48 -2.67
CA GLN A 44 7.49 -5.14 -1.54
C GLN A 44 7.54 -4.21 -0.32
N ARG A 45 8.04 -2.98 -0.50
CA ARG A 45 8.07 -1.96 0.55
C ARG A 45 6.71 -1.72 1.18
N ARG A 46 5.65 -1.61 0.36
CA ARG A 46 4.27 -1.43 0.87
C ARG A 46 3.74 -2.64 1.63
N ASN A 47 4.12 -3.85 1.21
CA ASN A 47 3.75 -5.08 1.93
C ASN A 47 4.45 -5.15 3.29
N GLU A 48 5.75 -4.87 3.34
CA GLU A 48 6.51 -4.81 4.59
C GLU A 48 5.90 -3.78 5.55
N LEU A 49 5.61 -2.57 5.07
CA LEU A 49 4.94 -1.54 5.87
C LEU A 49 3.56 -1.99 6.37
N LYS A 50 2.78 -2.70 5.54
CA LYS A 50 1.49 -3.26 5.95
C LYS A 50 1.66 -4.29 7.08
N LEU A 51 2.66 -5.16 7.00
CA LEU A 51 2.97 -6.13 8.05
C LEU A 51 3.41 -5.43 9.34
N SER A 52 4.23 -4.37 9.26
CA SER A 52 4.59 -3.56 10.43
C SER A 52 3.36 -2.93 11.11
N PHE A 53 2.37 -2.47 10.33
CA PHE A 53 1.11 -1.96 10.89
C PHE A 53 0.28 -3.03 11.59
N PHE A 54 0.29 -4.28 11.09
CA PHE A 54 -0.38 -5.39 11.76
C PHE A 54 0.32 -5.77 13.05
N ALA A 55 1.65 -5.91 13.02
CA ALA A 55 2.44 -6.17 14.22
C ALA A 55 2.21 -5.08 15.28
N LEU A 56 2.17 -3.79 14.89
CA LEU A 56 1.87 -2.70 15.80
C LEU A 56 0.45 -2.78 16.37
N ARG A 57 -0.56 -3.04 15.53
CA ARG A 57 -1.96 -3.19 15.97
C ARG A 57 -2.08 -4.27 17.05
N ASP A 58 -1.40 -5.39 16.87
CA ASP A 58 -1.49 -6.54 17.78
C ASP A 58 -0.90 -6.23 19.17
N GLN A 59 -0.04 -5.21 19.30
CA GLN A 59 0.50 -4.76 20.60
C GLN A 59 -0.41 -3.77 21.34
N ILE A 60 -1.49 -3.29 20.71
CA ILE A 60 -2.35 -2.25 21.29
C ILE A 60 -3.67 -2.91 21.72
N PRO A 61 -3.93 -3.06 23.04
CA PRO A 61 -5.07 -3.83 23.54
C PRO A 61 -6.43 -3.38 22.97
N GLU A 62 -6.63 -2.08 22.78
CA GLU A 62 -7.91 -1.52 22.29
C GLU A 62 -8.21 -1.87 20.82
N VAL A 63 -7.18 -2.10 19.99
CA VAL A 63 -7.36 -2.35 18.54
C VAL A 63 -6.87 -3.72 18.08
N ALA A 64 -6.28 -4.53 18.96
CA ALA A 64 -5.74 -5.84 18.64
C ALA A 64 -6.78 -6.77 17.98
N ASN A 65 -8.02 -6.76 18.46
CA ASN A 65 -9.11 -7.59 17.92
C ASN A 65 -9.81 -6.99 16.67
N ASN A 66 -9.43 -5.79 16.24
CA ASN A 66 -10.02 -5.14 15.08
C ASN A 66 -9.12 -5.34 13.86
N GLU A 67 -9.35 -6.42 13.11
CA GLU A 67 -8.52 -6.74 11.94
C GLU A 67 -8.47 -5.64 10.88
N LYS A 68 -9.52 -4.82 10.82
CA LYS A 68 -9.69 -3.74 9.84
C LYS A 68 -9.45 -2.35 10.43
N ALA A 69 -8.75 -2.25 11.55
CA ALA A 69 -8.40 -0.99 12.18
C ALA A 69 -7.72 -0.03 11.17
N PRO A 70 -8.21 1.22 11.00
CA PRO A 70 -7.58 2.18 10.11
C PRO A 70 -6.16 2.54 10.56
N LYS A 71 -5.23 2.76 9.62
CA LYS A 71 -3.83 3.14 9.92
C LYS A 71 -3.72 4.32 10.89
N VAL A 72 -4.51 5.36 10.66
CA VAL A 72 -4.52 6.56 11.53
C VAL A 72 -4.98 6.23 12.95
N VAL A 73 -5.90 5.27 13.11
CA VAL A 73 -6.39 4.84 14.41
C VAL A 73 -5.30 4.03 15.12
N ILE A 74 -4.64 3.11 14.43
CA ILE A 74 -3.49 2.36 14.98
C ILE A 74 -2.42 3.31 15.52
N LEU A 75 -2.06 4.35 14.76
CA LEU A 75 -1.05 5.33 15.19
C LEU A 75 -1.50 6.12 16.43
N LYS A 76 -2.72 6.65 16.43
CA LYS A 76 -3.25 7.42 17.57
C LYS A 76 -3.31 6.55 18.84
N LYS A 77 -3.84 5.34 18.72
CA LYS A 77 -3.97 4.40 19.84
C LYS A 77 -2.63 3.89 20.34
N ALA A 78 -1.64 3.72 19.47
CA ALA A 78 -0.27 3.43 19.89
C ALA A 78 0.30 4.53 20.78
N THR A 79 0.16 5.80 20.36
CA THR A 79 0.64 6.94 21.14
C THR A 79 -0.07 7.05 22.49
N GLU A 80 -1.40 6.95 22.50
CA GLU A 80 -2.20 6.95 23.74
C GLU A 80 -1.75 5.84 24.70
N TYR A 81 -1.53 4.63 24.18
CA TYR A 81 -1.12 3.47 24.97
C TYR A 81 0.28 3.63 25.57
N VAL A 82 1.25 4.16 24.81
CA VAL A 82 2.59 4.42 25.36
C VAL A 82 2.55 5.46 26.48
N ILE A 83 1.76 6.52 26.31
CA ILE A 83 1.62 7.57 27.33
C ILE A 83 1.01 6.98 28.61
N SER A 84 -0.07 6.19 28.51
CA SER A 84 -0.70 5.59 29.68
C SER A 84 0.23 4.62 30.41
N MET A 85 0.98 3.79 29.67
CA MET A 85 1.96 2.88 30.28
C MET A 85 3.05 3.64 31.04
N GLN A 86 3.54 4.76 30.51
CA GLN A 86 4.55 5.58 31.19
C GLN A 86 3.99 6.24 32.46
N GLU A 87 2.72 6.65 32.46
CA GLU A 87 2.07 7.20 33.65
C GLU A 87 1.87 6.15 34.73
N ASP A 88 1.43 4.95 34.33
CA ASP A 88 1.28 3.81 35.23
C ASP A 88 2.64 3.39 35.83
N GLU A 89 3.69 3.33 35.02
CA GLU A 89 5.05 3.05 35.49
C GLU A 89 5.51 4.09 36.52
N ARG A 90 5.33 5.39 36.25
CA ARG A 90 5.66 6.47 37.20
C ARG A 90 4.81 6.44 38.46
N ARG A 91 3.56 5.95 38.39
CA ARG A 91 2.72 5.78 39.59
C ARG A 91 3.26 4.63 40.44
N LEU A 92 3.50 3.46 39.83
CA LEU A 92 4.02 2.29 40.52
C LEU A 92 5.39 2.54 41.16
N GLN A 93 6.28 3.28 40.49
CA GLN A 93 7.58 3.68 41.04
C GLN A 93 7.48 4.61 42.26
N ARG A 94 6.37 5.34 42.44
CA ARG A 94 6.14 6.19 43.62
C ARG A 94 5.49 5.43 44.78
N GLU A 95 4.85 4.31 44.49
CA GLU A 95 4.18 3.46 45.48
C GLU A 95 5.14 2.46 46.14
N HIS A 96 6.35 2.29 45.58
CA HIS A 96 7.42 1.42 46.07
C HIS A 96 8.58 2.24 46.67
#